data_AF-A0A6B2V5V3-F1
#
_entry.id   AF-A0A6B2V5V3-F1
#
_cell.length_a   1.000
_cell.length_b   1.000
_cell.length_c   1.000
_cell.angle_alpha   90.00
_cell.angle_beta   90.00
_cell.angle_gamma   90.00
#
_symmetry.space_group_name_H-M   'P 1'
#
loop_
_entity.id
_entity.type
_entity.pdbx_description
1 polymer ?
#
loop_
_entity_poly.entity_id
_entity_poly.type
_entity_poly.pdbx_seq_one_letter_code
_entity_poly.pdbx_strand_id
1 'polypeptide(L)'
;SGDWGGGWALAEEALWYAARAEDGRGAPTELARTLPGHFGLGSMYALIEALHLDHVGLRRRHELTPVLFRTAADGDPVARAIVDRLAEEVVAMATVALTRLELLADKTPVLLGGSVLAARHPQLDDGVRQLLAERAPNAAPRVVAAPPVLGAALLGLDHMAATPRAQERVRAHYEGTAEGGGVSGER
;
A
#
# COMPACT_ATOMS: atom_id res chain seq x y z
N SER A 1 1.35 -17.06 0.50
CA SER A 1 0.52 -16.88 1.70
C SER A 1 -0.94 -16.57 1.37
N GLY A 2 -1.30 -16.20 0.13
CA GLY A 2 -2.67 -15.79 -0.20
C GLY A 2 -2.91 -14.29 0.02
N ASP A 3 -1.95 -13.59 0.63
CA ASP A 3 -2.04 -12.15 0.87
C ASP A 3 -1.88 -11.38 -0.46
N TRP A 4 -2.96 -10.75 -0.90
CA TRP A 4 -2.98 -9.80 -2.01
C TRP A 4 -2.98 -8.36 -1.45
N GLY A 5 -2.49 -7.40 -2.22
CA GLY A 5 -2.57 -5.97 -1.86
C GLY A 5 -1.27 -5.29 -1.42
N GLY A 6 -0.14 -6.00 -1.47
CA GLY A 6 1.17 -5.35 -1.43
C GLY A 6 1.43 -4.50 -2.68
N GLY A 7 2.33 -3.52 -2.60
CA GLY A 7 2.63 -2.61 -3.73
C GLY A 7 3.00 -3.36 -5.01
N TRP A 8 3.78 -4.43 -4.89
CA TRP A 8 4.10 -5.30 -6.03
C TRP A 8 2.84 -5.91 -6.67
N ALA A 9 1.93 -6.48 -5.89
CA ALA A 9 0.71 -7.09 -6.41
C ALA A 9 -0.16 -6.04 -7.14
N LEU A 10 -0.26 -4.84 -6.59
CA LEU A 10 -0.99 -3.74 -7.21
C LEU A 10 -0.34 -3.25 -8.51
N ALA A 11 1.00 -3.21 -8.55
CA ALA A 11 1.73 -2.86 -9.77
C ALA A 11 1.49 -3.90 -10.89
N GLU A 12 1.54 -5.19 -10.55
CA GLU A 12 1.28 -6.27 -11.52
C GLU A 12 -0.18 -6.27 -12.01
N GLU A 13 -1.15 -5.99 -11.13
CA GLU A 13 -2.56 -5.84 -11.52
C GLU A 13 -2.75 -4.65 -12.45
N ALA A 14 -2.16 -3.49 -12.12
CA ALA A 14 -2.22 -2.31 -13.00
C ALA A 14 -1.63 -2.60 -14.39
N LEU A 15 -0.46 -3.27 -14.45
CA LEU A 15 0.16 -3.72 -15.69
C LEU A 15 -0.76 -4.68 -16.48
N TRP A 16 -1.38 -5.63 -15.80
CA TRP A 16 -2.28 -6.61 -16.42
C TRP A 16 -3.49 -5.94 -17.08
N TYR A 17 -4.17 -5.04 -16.36
CA TYR A 17 -5.31 -4.30 -16.90
C TYR A 17 -4.91 -3.36 -18.04
N ALA A 18 -3.79 -2.64 -17.89
CA ALA A 18 -3.28 -1.73 -18.92
C ALA A 18 -2.90 -2.47 -20.21
N ALA A 19 -2.22 -3.61 -20.11
CA ALA A 19 -1.82 -4.40 -21.27
C ALA A 19 -3.05 -4.93 -22.04
N ARG A 20 -4.09 -5.37 -21.32
CA ARG A 20 -5.35 -5.81 -21.95
C ARG A 20 -6.13 -4.67 -22.58
N ALA A 21 -6.07 -3.47 -22.00
CA ALA A 21 -6.70 -2.31 -22.61
C ALA A 21 -5.98 -1.92 -23.91
N GLU A 22 -4.65 -1.94 -23.91
CA GLU A 22 -3.82 -1.66 -25.09
C GLU A 22 -4.12 -2.61 -26.26
N ASP A 23 -4.28 -3.90 -25.99
CA ASP A 23 -4.54 -4.92 -27.04
C ASP A 23 -6.04 -5.16 -27.31
N GLY A 24 -6.93 -4.40 -26.69
CA GLY A 24 -8.37 -4.43 -26.92
C GLY A 24 -9.13 -5.58 -26.24
N ARG A 25 -8.48 -6.38 -25.38
CA ARG A 25 -9.13 -7.47 -24.61
C ARG A 25 -9.73 -7.02 -23.26
N GLY A 26 -9.45 -5.79 -22.84
CA GLY A 26 -9.87 -5.21 -21.58
C GLY A 26 -10.76 -3.98 -21.78
N ALA A 27 -11.37 -3.52 -20.68
CA ALA A 27 -12.04 -2.22 -20.68
C ALA A 27 -11.01 -1.09 -20.90
N PRO A 28 -11.39 0.03 -21.54
CA PRO A 28 -10.52 1.19 -21.67
C PRO A 28 -10.07 1.70 -20.30
N THR A 29 -8.78 2.03 -20.16
CA THR A 29 -8.21 2.64 -18.96
C THR A 29 -7.04 3.55 -19.29
N GLU A 30 -6.94 4.66 -18.56
CA GLU A 30 -5.80 5.57 -18.61
C GLU A 30 -4.50 4.92 -18.10
N LEU A 31 -4.56 3.76 -17.45
CA LEU A 31 -3.37 2.99 -17.08
C LEU A 31 -2.51 2.62 -18.29
N ALA A 32 -3.12 2.37 -19.46
CA ALA A 32 -2.40 2.09 -20.70
C ALA A 32 -1.48 3.24 -21.14
N ARG A 33 -1.81 4.48 -20.76
CA ARG A 33 -0.99 5.67 -21.05
C ARG A 33 -0.11 6.07 -19.87
N THR A 34 -0.66 6.06 -18.66
CA THR A 34 0.00 6.61 -17.46
C THR A 34 1.15 5.75 -16.97
N LEU A 35 1.05 4.41 -17.05
CA LEU A 35 2.13 3.50 -16.65
C LEU A 35 3.39 3.63 -17.54
N PRO A 36 3.32 3.53 -18.89
CA PRO A 36 4.50 3.71 -19.72
C PRO A 36 5.01 5.14 -19.68
N GLY A 37 4.11 6.13 -19.61
CA GLY A 37 4.45 7.54 -19.47
C GLY A 37 5.30 7.86 -18.25
N HIS A 38 5.09 7.16 -17.12
CA HIS A 38 5.93 7.28 -15.92
C HIS A 38 7.42 6.97 -16.19
N PHE A 39 7.69 6.08 -17.14
CA PHE A 39 9.06 5.73 -17.55
C PHE A 39 9.53 6.44 -18.83
N GLY A 40 8.77 7.42 -19.34
CA GLY A 40 9.06 8.11 -20.59
C GLY A 40 8.87 7.24 -21.83
N LEU A 41 8.10 6.16 -21.73
CA LEU A 41 7.81 5.24 -22.82
C LEU A 41 6.47 5.59 -23.48
N GLY A 42 6.37 5.33 -24.79
CA GLY A 42 5.21 5.71 -25.60
C GLY A 42 4.05 4.71 -25.62
N SER A 43 4.25 3.47 -25.14
CA SER A 43 3.22 2.43 -25.19
C SER A 43 3.41 1.36 -24.13
N MET A 44 2.35 0.60 -23.86
CA MET A 44 2.44 -0.59 -23.00
C MET A 44 3.39 -1.65 -23.57
N TYR A 45 3.44 -1.81 -24.90
CA TYR A 45 4.39 -2.74 -25.53
C TYR A 45 5.84 -2.37 -25.22
N ALA A 46 6.18 -1.08 -25.30
CA ALA A 46 7.53 -0.59 -24.97
C ALA A 46 7.85 -0.78 -23.47
N LEU A 47 6.87 -0.56 -22.58
CA LEU A 47 7.05 -0.83 -21.16
C LEU A 47 7.25 -2.32 -20.87
N ILE A 48 6.44 -3.18 -21.46
CA ILE A 48 6.55 -4.63 -21.30
C ILE A 48 7.91 -5.12 -21.79
N GLU A 49 8.35 -4.68 -22.97
CA GLU A 49 9.67 -4.98 -23.50
C GLU A 49 10.78 -4.51 -22.55
N ALA A 50 10.72 -3.25 -22.09
CA ALA A 50 11.71 -2.69 -21.18
C ALA A 50 11.78 -3.42 -19.83
N LEU A 51 10.66 -3.95 -19.33
CA LEU A 51 10.60 -4.78 -18.12
C LEU A 51 11.14 -6.20 -18.35
N HIS A 52 10.96 -6.78 -19.54
CA HIS A 52 11.48 -8.10 -19.89
C HIS A 52 13.00 -8.08 -20.12
N LEU A 53 13.50 -7.00 -20.73
CA LEU A 53 14.92 -6.80 -21.02
C LEU A 53 15.67 -6.15 -19.85
N ASP A 54 15.01 -5.93 -18.71
CA ASP A 54 15.56 -5.28 -17.51
C ASP A 54 16.12 -3.85 -17.74
N HIS A 55 15.71 -3.19 -18.83
CA HIS A 55 15.97 -1.77 -19.06
C HIS A 55 15.24 -0.88 -18.03
N VAL A 56 14.06 -1.33 -17.59
CA VAL A 56 13.43 -0.86 -16.35
C VAL A 56 13.69 -1.92 -15.30
N GLY A 57 14.71 -1.66 -14.47
CA GLY A 57 15.15 -2.62 -13.46
C GLY A 57 14.01 -3.11 -12.58
N LEU A 58 13.98 -4.40 -12.26
CA LEU A 58 12.91 -5.06 -11.48
C LEU A 58 12.50 -4.29 -10.21
N ARG A 59 13.48 -3.69 -9.52
CA ARG A 59 13.23 -2.90 -8.32
C ARG A 59 12.30 -1.74 -8.58
N ARG A 60 12.30 -1.12 -9.75
CA ARG A 60 11.50 0.08 -10.08
C ARG A 60 10.02 -0.20 -10.30
N ARG A 61 9.58 -1.46 -10.35
CA ARG A 61 8.15 -1.80 -10.51
C ARG A 61 7.25 -1.24 -9.39
N HIS A 62 7.79 -1.07 -8.18
CA HIS A 62 7.03 -0.45 -7.09
C HIS A 62 6.62 1.01 -7.39
N GLU A 63 7.29 1.67 -8.33
CA GLU A 63 6.92 3.03 -8.77
C GLU A 63 5.56 3.07 -9.49
N LEU A 64 5.05 1.92 -9.95
CA LEU A 64 3.76 1.83 -10.64
C LEU A 64 2.56 1.88 -9.69
N THR A 65 2.70 1.50 -8.41
CA THR A 65 1.58 1.62 -7.46
C THR A 65 1.19 3.08 -7.22
N PRO A 66 2.13 4.03 -7.01
CA PRO A 66 1.80 5.46 -7.01
C PRO A 66 1.13 5.95 -8.30
N VAL A 67 1.51 5.41 -9.47
CA VAL A 67 0.87 5.76 -10.75
C VAL A 67 -0.58 5.28 -10.74
N LEU A 68 -0.82 4.02 -10.37
CA LEU A 68 -2.17 3.46 -10.21
C LEU A 68 -3.06 4.33 -9.32
N PHE A 69 -2.54 4.76 -8.16
CA PHE A 69 -3.28 5.62 -7.24
C PHE A 69 -3.60 7.00 -7.82
N ARG A 70 -2.66 7.64 -8.52
CA ARG A 70 -2.96 8.91 -9.21
C ARG A 70 -4.03 8.71 -10.28
N THR A 71 -3.92 7.66 -11.09
CA THR A 71 -4.90 7.35 -12.15
C THR A 71 -6.29 7.06 -11.58
N ALA A 72 -6.38 6.39 -10.42
CA ALA A 72 -7.63 6.19 -9.71
C ALA A 72 -8.22 7.50 -9.16
N ALA A 73 -7.37 8.37 -8.61
CA ALA A 73 -7.77 9.70 -8.12
C ALA A 73 -8.29 10.60 -9.25
N ASP A 74 -7.75 10.45 -10.46
CA ASP A 74 -8.20 11.16 -11.68
C ASP A 74 -9.53 10.61 -12.24
N GLY A 75 -10.10 9.56 -11.62
CA GLY A 75 -11.43 9.06 -11.95
C GLY A 75 -11.47 7.82 -12.85
N ASP A 76 -10.32 7.23 -13.19
CA ASP A 76 -10.28 6.05 -14.07
C ASP A 76 -11.02 4.85 -13.45
N PRO A 77 -12.05 4.29 -14.11
CA PRO A 77 -12.90 3.28 -13.49
C PRO A 77 -12.18 1.97 -13.19
N VAL A 78 -11.19 1.58 -14.00
CA VAL A 78 -10.43 0.34 -13.80
C VAL A 78 -9.46 0.50 -12.63
N ALA A 79 -8.71 1.60 -12.59
CA ALA A 79 -7.81 1.91 -11.49
C ALA A 79 -8.58 2.01 -10.16
N ARG A 80 -9.74 2.67 -10.16
CA ARG A 80 -10.63 2.76 -8.98
C ARG A 80 -11.09 1.38 -8.52
N ALA A 81 -11.51 0.51 -9.42
CA ALA A 81 -11.94 -0.85 -9.08
C ALA A 81 -10.82 -1.68 -8.43
N ILE A 82 -9.56 -1.50 -8.85
CA ILE A 82 -8.41 -2.14 -8.20
C ILE A 82 -8.25 -1.64 -6.75
N VAL A 83 -8.41 -0.33 -6.53
CA VAL A 83 -8.35 0.27 -5.18
C VAL A 83 -9.52 -0.20 -4.30
N ASP A 84 -10.72 -0.31 -4.85
CA ASP A 84 -11.90 -0.80 -4.11
C ASP A 84 -11.72 -2.26 -3.69
N ARG A 85 -11.21 -3.11 -4.58
CA ARG A 85 -10.85 -4.50 -4.26
C ARG A 85 -9.82 -4.57 -3.12
N LEU A 86 -8.86 -3.65 -3.08
CA LEU A 86 -7.90 -3.57 -1.98
C LEU A 86 -8.54 -3.24 -0.65
N ALA A 87 -9.49 -2.32 -0.63
CA ALA A 87 -10.26 -2.06 0.58
C ALA A 87 -10.99 -3.33 1.05
N GLU A 88 -11.62 -4.07 0.13
CA GLU A 88 -12.31 -5.32 0.44
C GLU A 88 -11.39 -6.39 1.03
N GLU A 89 -10.22 -6.61 0.43
CA GLU A 89 -9.23 -7.59 0.90
C GLU A 89 -8.69 -7.22 2.29
N VAL A 90 -8.39 -5.94 2.53
CA VAL A 90 -7.95 -5.44 3.85
C VAL A 90 -9.03 -5.69 4.90
N VAL A 91 -10.29 -5.36 4.60
CA VAL A 91 -11.40 -5.56 5.54
C VAL A 91 -11.71 -7.04 5.74
N ALA A 92 -11.64 -7.86 4.69
CA ALA A 92 -11.83 -9.30 4.81
C ALA A 92 -10.81 -9.91 5.77
N MET A 93 -9.53 -9.59 5.60
CA MET A 93 -8.46 -10.04 6.49
C MET A 93 -8.70 -9.58 7.94
N ALA A 94 -9.00 -8.29 8.14
CA ALA A 94 -9.26 -7.74 9.47
C ALA A 94 -10.47 -8.42 10.16
N THR A 95 -11.57 -8.62 9.42
CA THR A 95 -12.80 -9.24 9.92
C THR A 95 -12.56 -10.69 10.31
N VAL A 96 -11.80 -11.45 9.51
CA VAL A 96 -11.43 -12.83 9.84
C VAL A 96 -10.59 -12.87 11.12
N ALA A 97 -9.61 -11.98 11.27
CA ALA A 97 -8.77 -11.91 12.46
C ALA A 97 -9.61 -11.58 13.71
N LEU A 98 -10.45 -10.54 13.64
CA LEU A 98 -11.33 -10.12 14.74
C LEU A 98 -12.30 -11.23 15.14
N THR A 99 -12.90 -11.94 14.17
CA THR A 99 -13.79 -13.06 14.43
C THR A 99 -13.08 -14.17 15.19
N ARG A 100 -11.89 -14.58 14.72
CA ARG A 100 -11.14 -15.71 15.31
C ARG A 100 -10.58 -15.40 16.69
N LEU A 101 -10.37 -14.12 17.00
CA LEU A 101 -9.94 -13.64 18.31
C LEU A 101 -11.13 -13.29 19.23
N GLU A 102 -12.37 -13.47 18.76
CA GLU A 102 -13.60 -13.13 19.50
C GLU A 102 -13.72 -11.64 19.85
N LEU A 103 -13.13 -10.75 19.03
CA LEU A 103 -13.00 -9.30 19.28
C LEU A 103 -14.04 -8.42 18.57
N LEU A 104 -14.99 -9.00 17.83
CA LEU A 104 -15.99 -8.22 17.07
C LEU A 104 -16.91 -7.37 17.98
N ALA A 105 -17.17 -7.84 19.21
CA ALA A 105 -17.99 -7.12 20.18
C ALA A 105 -17.21 -6.04 20.95
N ASP A 106 -15.87 -6.07 20.90
CA ASP A 106 -15.00 -5.20 21.66
C ASP A 106 -14.44 -4.06 20.84
N LYS A 107 -14.26 -2.90 21.48
CA LYS A 107 -13.55 -1.78 20.88
C LYS A 107 -12.08 -2.15 20.65
N THR A 108 -11.76 -2.49 19.40
CA THR A 108 -10.48 -3.09 19.05
C THR A 108 -9.72 -2.20 18.06
N PRO A 109 -8.53 -1.69 18.41
CA PRO A 109 -7.66 -1.03 17.45
C PRO A 109 -7.24 -1.98 16.32
N VAL A 110 -7.46 -1.57 15.08
CA VAL A 110 -6.98 -2.29 13.89
C VAL A 110 -5.85 -1.47 13.27
N LEU A 111 -4.62 -1.96 13.39
CA LEU A 111 -3.44 -1.24 12.92
C LEU A 111 -3.19 -1.57 11.44
N LEU A 112 -3.37 -0.57 10.59
CA LEU A 112 -3.17 -0.63 9.15
C LEU A 112 -1.69 -0.30 8.86
N GLY A 113 -0.92 -1.33 8.51
CA GLY A 113 0.51 -1.23 8.24
C GLY A 113 0.84 -1.44 6.76
N GLY A 114 2.09 -1.16 6.40
CA GLY A 114 2.61 -1.31 5.04
C GLY A 114 2.54 -0.03 4.22
N SER A 115 3.48 0.12 3.28
CA SER A 115 3.67 1.37 2.51
C SER A 115 2.44 1.79 1.70
N VAL A 116 1.63 0.82 1.26
CA VAL A 116 0.40 1.07 0.49
C VAL A 116 -0.66 1.80 1.34
N LEU A 117 -0.95 1.31 2.55
CA LEU A 117 -1.88 1.95 3.47
C LEU A 117 -1.27 3.23 4.08
N ALA A 118 0.06 3.25 4.29
CA ALA A 118 0.78 4.44 4.70
C ALA A 118 0.75 5.58 3.65
N ALA A 119 0.43 5.29 2.39
CA ALA A 119 0.26 6.30 1.35
C ALA A 119 -1.03 7.13 1.51
N ARG A 120 -1.95 6.74 2.40
CA ARG A 120 -3.17 7.50 2.76
C ARG A 120 -4.01 7.90 1.55
N HIS A 121 -4.15 6.98 0.60
CA HIS A 121 -4.98 7.21 -0.58
C HIS A 121 -6.45 7.38 -0.16
N PRO A 122 -7.12 8.52 -0.43
CA PRO A 122 -8.44 8.81 0.13
C PRO A 122 -9.50 7.74 -0.14
N GLN A 123 -9.59 7.27 -1.39
CA GLN A 123 -10.55 6.21 -1.76
C GLN A 123 -10.30 4.91 -0.99
N LEU A 124 -9.02 4.57 -0.74
CA LEU A 124 -8.68 3.35 0.00
C LEU A 124 -9.04 3.50 1.48
N ASP A 125 -8.64 4.62 2.09
CA ASP A 125 -8.90 4.92 3.49
C ASP A 125 -10.43 4.97 3.77
N ASP A 126 -11.19 5.62 2.88
CA ASP A 126 -12.64 5.74 2.98
C ASP A 126 -13.34 4.38 2.78
N GLY A 127 -12.92 3.62 1.75
CA GLY A 127 -13.45 2.28 1.49
C GLY A 127 -13.22 1.34 2.67
N VAL A 128 -12.00 1.33 3.23
CA VAL A 128 -11.68 0.52 4.43
C VAL A 128 -12.54 0.95 5.62
N ARG A 129 -12.70 2.25 5.86
CA ARG A 129 -13.51 2.77 6.96
C ARG A 129 -14.98 2.37 6.83
N GLN A 130 -15.54 2.53 5.63
CA GLN A 130 -16.94 2.18 5.36
C GLN A 130 -17.17 0.68 5.55
N LEU A 131 -16.36 -0.16 4.91
CA LEU A 131 -16.51 -1.61 4.97
C LEU A 131 -16.28 -2.16 6.40
N LEU A 132 -15.36 -1.58 7.17
CA LEU A 132 -15.20 -1.92 8.59
C LEU A 132 -16.41 -1.50 9.43
N ALA A 133 -16.99 -0.32 9.20
CA ALA A 133 -18.19 0.12 9.92
C ALA A 133 -19.37 -0.85 9.71
N GLU A 134 -19.45 -1.48 8.54
CA GLU A 134 -20.48 -2.47 8.21
C GLU A 134 -20.19 -3.85 8.83
N ARG A 135 -18.95 -4.35 8.74
CA ARG A 135 -18.60 -5.74 9.09
C ARG A 135 -18.03 -5.92 10.49
N ALA A 136 -17.43 -4.88 11.05
CA ALA A 136 -16.76 -4.88 12.35
C ALA A 136 -16.90 -3.49 13.00
N PRO A 137 -18.11 -3.05 13.39
CA PRO A 137 -18.39 -1.67 13.81
C PRO A 137 -17.59 -1.19 15.04
N ASN A 138 -17.09 -2.12 15.86
CA ASN A 138 -16.23 -1.80 17.02
C ASN A 138 -14.73 -1.74 16.68
N ALA A 139 -14.35 -2.06 15.43
CA ALA A 139 -13.00 -1.88 14.96
C ALA A 139 -12.66 -0.39 14.83
N ALA A 140 -11.52 0.00 15.39
CA ALA A 140 -10.98 1.35 15.29
C ALA A 140 -9.73 1.35 14.39
N PRO A 141 -9.88 1.52 13.06
CA PRO A 141 -8.75 1.50 12.14
C PRO A 141 -7.81 2.68 12.40
N ARG A 142 -6.50 2.40 12.45
CA ARG A 142 -5.44 3.39 12.62
C ARG A 142 -4.29 3.06 11.70
N VAL A 143 -3.86 4.02 10.88
CA VAL A 143 -2.65 3.86 10.07
C VAL A 143 -1.43 4.08 10.95
N VAL A 144 -0.50 3.13 10.93
CA VAL A 144 0.79 3.25 11.62
C VAL A 144 1.83 3.68 10.60
N ALA A 145 2.30 4.92 10.72
CA ALA A 145 3.36 5.47 9.86
C ALA A 145 4.78 5.24 10.42
N ALA A 146 4.89 4.85 11.69
CA ALA A 146 6.18 4.52 12.28
C ALA A 146 6.81 3.32 11.56
N PRO A 147 8.12 3.36 11.27
CA PRO A 147 8.75 2.29 10.51
C PRO A 147 8.79 0.99 11.35
N PRO A 148 8.51 -0.19 10.77
CA PRO A 148 8.46 -1.46 11.52
C PRO A 148 9.72 -1.78 12.33
N VAL A 149 10.88 -1.28 11.88
CA VAL A 149 12.17 -1.42 12.59
C VAL A 149 12.14 -0.78 13.98
N LEU A 150 11.34 0.27 14.22
CA LEU A 150 11.14 0.83 15.56
C LEU A 150 10.55 -0.23 16.50
N GLY A 151 9.53 -0.97 16.04
CA GLY A 151 8.91 -2.04 16.82
C GLY A 151 9.90 -3.15 17.14
N ALA A 152 10.69 -3.58 16.15
CA ALA A 152 11.73 -4.59 16.35
C ALA A 152 12.81 -4.14 17.35
N ALA A 153 13.24 -2.87 17.28
CA ALA A 153 14.20 -2.30 18.21
C ALA A 153 13.66 -2.24 19.64
N LEU A 154 12.41 -1.80 19.82
CA LEU A 154 11.74 -1.77 21.12
C LEU A 154 11.60 -3.18 21.73
N LEU A 155 11.18 -4.16 20.92
CA LEU A 155 11.11 -5.57 21.35
C LEU A 155 12.48 -6.12 21.79
N GLY A 156 13.55 -5.77 21.07
CA GLY A 156 14.92 -6.14 21.47
C GLY A 156 15.33 -5.50 22.80
N LEU A 157 14.99 -4.22 23.00
CA LEU A 157 15.25 -3.51 24.26
C LEU A 157 14.47 -4.10 25.44
N ASP A 158 13.20 -4.50 25.23
CA ASP A 158 12.39 -5.20 26.24
C ASP A 158 13.05 -6.53 26.63
N HIS A 159 13.52 -7.31 25.65
CA HIS A 159 14.19 -8.58 25.90
C HIS A 159 15.50 -8.43 26.70
N MET A 160 16.19 -7.30 26.54
CA MET A 160 17.40 -6.96 27.29
C MET A 160 17.11 -6.30 28.65
N ALA A 161 15.84 -6.15 29.03
CA ALA A 161 15.41 -5.37 30.20
C ALA A 161 16.04 -3.96 30.24
N ALA A 162 16.18 -3.33 29.07
CA ALA A 162 16.79 -2.02 28.94
C ALA A 162 15.94 -0.93 29.62
N THR A 163 16.59 0.15 30.04
CA THR A 163 15.90 1.24 30.76
C THR A 163 14.85 1.95 29.88
N PRO A 164 13.79 2.53 30.47
CA PRO A 164 12.81 3.34 29.74
C PRO A 164 13.45 4.45 28.88
N ARG A 165 14.54 5.05 29.38
CA ARG A 165 15.31 6.06 28.64
C ARG A 165 15.90 5.55 27.32
N ALA A 166 16.27 4.27 27.25
CA ALA A 166 16.74 3.68 25.99
C ALA A 166 15.59 3.56 24.96
N GLN A 167 14.40 3.21 25.44
CA GLN A 167 13.19 3.12 24.61
C GLN A 167 12.73 4.50 24.12
N GLU A 168 12.76 5.51 24.98
CA GLU A 168 12.46 6.91 24.61
C GLU A 168 13.43 7.42 23.54
N ARG A 169 14.72 7.11 23.67
CA ARG A 169 15.73 7.50 22.66
C ARG A 169 15.47 6.87 21.29
N VAL A 170 15.10 5.59 21.25
CA VAL A 170 14.83 4.93 19.96
C VAL A 170 13.52 5.43 19.34
N ARG A 171 12.49 5.71 20.15
CA ARG A 171 11.27 6.39 19.68
C ARG A 171 11.58 7.75 19.07
N ALA A 172 12.28 8.61 19.82
CA ALA A 172 12.66 9.94 19.35
C ALA A 172 13.48 9.89 18.04
N HIS A 173 14.36 8.88 17.88
CA HIS A 173 15.13 8.71 16.65
C HIS A 173 14.24 8.46 15.42
N TYR A 174 13.24 7.58 15.54
CA TYR A 174 12.37 7.21 14.41
C TYR A 174 11.16 8.14 14.22
N GLU A 175 10.66 8.75 15.30
CA GLU A 175 9.58 9.74 15.27
C GLU A 175 10.10 11.09 14.74
N GLY A 176 11.31 11.52 15.11
CA GLY A 176 11.94 12.74 14.60
C GLY A 176 12.29 12.70 13.11
N THR A 177 12.42 11.52 12.51
CA THR A 177 12.57 11.35 11.06
C THR A 177 11.26 11.35 10.28
N ALA A 178 10.11 11.13 10.93
CA ALA A 178 8.80 11.04 10.28
C ALA A 178 8.25 12.41 9.86
N GLU A 179 8.67 13.50 10.50
CA GLU A 179 8.30 14.88 10.13
C GLU A 179 9.22 15.49 9.06
N GLY A 180 10.30 14.81 8.66
CA GLY A 180 11.39 15.37 7.85
C GLY A 180 11.66 14.69 6.51
N GLY A 181 10.70 13.94 5.94
CA GLY A 181 10.83 13.21 4.67
C GLY A 181 10.89 14.08 3.41
N GLY A 182 11.62 15.19 3.45
CA GLY A 182 12.06 15.93 2.27
C GLY A 182 13.36 15.31 1.73
N VAL A 183 13.36 15.06 0.43
CA VAL A 183 14.47 14.55 -0.39
C VAL A 183 15.85 15.04 0.06
N SER A 184 16.77 14.09 0.26
CA SER A 184 18.19 14.24 -0.08
C SER A 184 18.62 12.84 -0.57
N GLY A 185 18.97 12.61 -1.83
CA GLY A 185 19.87 13.44 -2.63
C GLY A 185 21.30 13.11 -2.24
N GLU A 186 21.92 12.22 -3.03
CA GLU A 186 23.36 11.89 -3.14
C GLU A 186 23.97 11.05 -1.99
N ARG A 187 24.73 9.98 -2.26
CA ARG A 187 25.65 9.67 -3.37
C ARG A 187 25.61 8.19 -3.76
#